data_AF-A0A1T4KWI3-F1
#
_entry.id   AF-A0A1T4KWI3-F1
#
_cell.length_a   1.000
_cell.length_b   1.000
_cell.length_c   1.000
_cell.angle_alpha   90.00
_cell.angle_beta   90.00
_cell.angle_gamma   90.00
#
_symmetry.space_group_name_H-M   'P 1'
#
loop_
_entity.id
_entity.type
_entity.pdbx_description
1 polymer ?
#
loop_
_entity_poly.entity_id
_entity_poly.type
_entity_poly.pdbx_seq_one_letter_code
_entity_poly.pdbx_strand_id
1 'polypeptide(L)'
;MEKKLSDNKKFRKTQPKWKNLRYFTVFRRLPLLLSLTRRAFIFFSCVLVSQIVLFFSGNIQNFLDENLNLILFSICCTSIGTGFFALAACLECIFYIISTKKIYFYVHLIIFIVFFILAVFICLSSNSIEILSGGLVQK
;
A
#
# COMPACT_ATOMS: atom_id res chain seq x y z
N MET A 1 44.48 52.55 -19.41
CA MET A 1 44.68 51.31 -20.19
C MET A 1 44.57 50.15 -19.22
N GLU A 2 43.35 49.72 -18.90
CA GLU A 2 42.59 48.65 -19.57
C GLU A 2 43.16 47.23 -19.38
N LYS A 3 42.38 46.44 -18.64
CA LYS A 3 42.03 45.02 -18.83
C LYS A 3 43.17 43.99 -18.91
N LYS A 4 43.16 43.09 -17.92
CA LYS A 4 42.82 41.67 -18.17
C LYS A 4 42.28 41.01 -16.89
N LEU A 5 40.95 41.00 -16.83
CA LEU A 5 40.14 40.03 -16.10
C LEU A 5 40.06 38.77 -16.98
N SER A 6 39.95 37.59 -16.35
CA SER A 6 39.94 36.21 -16.92
C SER A 6 41.33 35.57 -16.85
N ASP A 7 41.57 34.38 -16.29
CA ASP A 7 40.75 33.23 -15.98
C ASP A 7 41.43 32.42 -14.87
N ASN A 8 40.74 32.07 -13.79
CA ASN A 8 40.85 30.73 -13.21
C ASN A 8 39.73 30.45 -12.18
N LYS A 9 38.50 30.47 -12.69
CA LYS A 9 37.41 29.71 -12.07
C LYS A 9 37.66 28.23 -12.33
N LYS A 10 37.46 27.43 -11.28
CA LYS A 10 37.20 25.98 -11.23
C LYS A 10 38.38 25.18 -10.69
N PHE A 11 38.27 24.79 -9.42
CA PHE A 11 38.17 23.38 -9.03
C PHE A 11 37.56 23.31 -7.62
N ARG A 12 36.29 23.74 -7.50
CA ARG A 12 35.45 23.27 -6.39
C ARG A 12 35.24 21.78 -6.65
N LYS A 13 36.01 20.94 -5.95
CA LYS A 13 35.79 19.49 -5.88
C LYS A 13 34.36 19.28 -5.37
N THR A 14 33.46 18.99 -6.30
CA THR A 14 32.11 18.51 -6.06
C THR A 14 32.23 17.18 -5.34
N GLN A 15 32.05 17.23 -4.02
CA GLN A 15 31.85 16.04 -3.19
C GLN A 15 30.70 15.22 -3.80
N PRO A 16 30.87 13.90 -4.02
CA PRO A 16 29.83 13.08 -4.62
C PRO A 16 28.59 13.05 -3.71
N LYS A 17 27.44 13.44 -4.30
CA LYS A 17 26.07 13.48 -3.73
C LYS A 17 25.51 12.14 -3.22
N TRP A 18 26.35 11.14 -2.97
CA TRP A 18 25.92 9.76 -2.68
C TRP A 18 25.87 9.43 -1.19
N LYS A 19 26.33 10.33 -0.31
CA LYS A 19 26.33 10.13 1.16
C LYS A 19 25.12 10.72 1.88
N ASN A 20 23.94 10.70 1.25
CA ASN A 20 22.71 11.09 1.93
C ASN A 20 21.75 9.90 2.14
N LEU A 21 22.32 8.75 2.51
CA LEU A 21 21.58 7.66 3.19
C LEU A 21 20.96 8.08 4.53
N ARG A 22 21.23 9.29 5.04
CA ARG A 22 20.49 9.88 6.17
C ARG A 22 19.06 10.27 5.81
N TYR A 23 18.65 10.33 4.54
CA TYR A 23 17.24 10.47 4.20
C TYR A 23 16.42 9.19 4.47
N PHE A 24 17.08 8.02 4.58
CA PHE A 24 16.44 6.80 5.09
C PHE A 24 16.17 6.86 6.61
N THR A 25 16.78 7.81 7.32
CA THR A 25 16.50 8.03 8.76
C THR A 25 15.37 9.03 9.03
N VAL A 26 14.67 9.55 8.01
CA VAL A 26 13.38 10.25 8.21
C VAL A 26 12.33 9.32 8.83
N PHE A 27 12.58 8.01 8.81
CA PHE A 27 11.82 7.00 9.54
C PHE A 27 11.83 7.14 11.08
N ARG A 28 12.67 8.01 11.68
CA ARG A 28 12.88 7.99 13.14
C ARG A 28 11.82 8.70 13.99
N ARG A 29 10.95 9.52 13.40
CA ARG A 29 9.79 10.12 14.11
C ARG A 29 8.62 10.34 13.15
N LEU A 30 8.14 9.28 12.50
CA LEU A 30 6.76 9.32 12.03
C LEU A 30 5.86 9.22 13.27
N PRO A 31 4.75 9.96 13.34
CA PRO A 31 3.82 9.86 14.45
C PRO A 31 3.41 8.40 14.59
N LEU A 32 3.23 7.95 15.83
CA LEU A 32 2.97 6.54 16.14
C LEU A 32 1.80 5.99 15.30
N LEU A 33 0.79 6.82 15.04
CA LEU A 33 -0.34 6.54 14.15
C LEU A 33 0.11 6.13 12.75
N LEU A 34 0.99 6.89 12.10
CA LEU A 34 1.42 6.62 10.72
C LEU A 34 2.33 5.38 10.61
N SER A 35 3.11 5.10 11.67
CA SER A 35 3.81 3.82 11.74
C SER A 35 2.86 2.65 11.95
N LEU A 36 1.77 2.84 12.70
CA LEU A 36 0.78 1.81 13.00
C LEU A 36 -0.09 1.51 11.78
N THR A 37 -0.66 2.52 11.13
CA THR A 37 -1.50 2.39 9.93
C THR A 37 -0.76 1.66 8.81
N ARG A 38 0.49 2.03 8.56
CA ARG A 38 1.32 1.37 7.54
C ARG A 38 1.65 -0.09 7.89
N ARG A 39 1.94 -0.40 9.16
CA ARG A 39 2.21 -1.78 9.60
C ARG A 39 0.95 -2.64 9.55
N ALA A 40 -0.18 -2.09 10.00
CA ALA A 40 -1.48 -2.74 9.92
C ALA A 40 -1.87 -3.01 8.46
N PHE A 41 -1.72 -2.02 7.58
CA PHE A 41 -1.97 -2.16 6.15
C PHE A 41 -1.15 -3.31 5.52
N ILE A 42 0.15 -3.37 5.79
CA ILE A 42 1.01 -4.45 5.29
C ILE A 42 0.56 -5.80 5.85
N PHE A 43 0.25 -5.88 7.14
CA PHE A 43 -0.25 -7.10 7.77
C PHE A 43 -1.54 -7.60 7.12
N PHE A 44 -2.55 -6.73 6.98
CA PHE A 44 -3.82 -7.07 6.34
C PHE A 44 -3.64 -7.44 4.86
N SER A 45 -2.74 -6.76 4.14
CA SER A 45 -2.43 -7.11 2.75
C SER A 45 -1.82 -8.52 2.63
N CYS A 46 -0.89 -8.88 3.53
CA CYS A 46 -0.31 -10.22 3.55
C CYS A 46 -1.35 -11.29 3.89
N VAL A 47 -2.22 -11.02 4.87
CA VAL A 47 -3.31 -11.93 5.22
C VAL A 47 -4.26 -12.12 4.03
N LEU A 48 -4.64 -11.04 3.36
CA LEU A 48 -5.52 -11.08 2.19
C LEU A 48 -4.92 -11.93 1.06
N VAL A 49 -3.63 -11.73 0.75
CA VAL A 49 -2.93 -12.55 -0.25
C VAL A 49 -2.91 -14.02 0.16
N SER A 50 -2.63 -14.31 1.43
CA SER A 50 -2.64 -15.69 1.94
C SER A 50 -4.02 -16.34 1.80
N GLN A 51 -5.09 -15.61 2.08
CA GLN A 51 -6.46 -16.13 1.97
C GLN A 51 -6.87 -16.38 0.52
N ILE A 52 -6.46 -15.52 -0.42
CA ILE A 52 -6.69 -15.73 -1.85
C ILE A 52 -5.97 -17.01 -2.31
N VAL A 53 -4.72 -17.23 -1.88
CA VAL A 53 -3.99 -18.46 -2.20
C VAL A 53 -4.69 -19.69 -1.60
N LEU A 54 -5.17 -19.61 -0.36
CA LEU A 54 -5.95 -20.67 0.27
C LEU A 54 -7.25 -20.97 -0.48
N PHE A 55 -7.94 -19.95 -0.99
CA PHE A 55 -9.13 -20.12 -1.81
C PHE A 55 -8.83 -20.92 -3.09
N PHE A 56 -7.78 -20.53 -3.85
CA PHE A 56 -7.38 -21.26 -5.05
C PHE A 56 -6.92 -22.69 -4.74
N SER A 57 -6.11 -22.87 -3.68
CA SER A 57 -5.65 -24.19 -3.25
C SER A 57 -6.82 -25.08 -2.82
N GLY A 58 -7.76 -24.53 -2.05
CA GLY A 58 -8.96 -25.23 -1.61
C GLY A 58 -9.86 -25.63 -2.78
N ASN A 59 -9.99 -24.77 -3.79
CA ASN A 59 -10.73 -25.06 -5.00
C ASN A 59 -10.08 -26.20 -5.83
N ILE A 60 -8.75 -26.23 -5.93
CA ILE A 60 -8.01 -27.32 -6.61
C ILE A 60 -8.13 -28.65 -5.83
N GLN A 61 -8.17 -28.58 -4.51
CA GLN A 61 -8.27 -29.74 -3.63
C GLN A 61 -9.72 -30.20 -3.39
N ASN A 62 -10.71 -29.55 -4.01
CA ASN A 62 -12.14 -29.81 -3.80
C ASN A 62 -12.52 -29.81 -2.31
N PHE A 63 -12.16 -28.73 -1.60
CA PHE A 63 -12.64 -28.52 -0.24
C PHE A 63 -14.16 -28.48 -0.20
N LEU A 64 -14.71 -28.86 0.96
CA LEU A 64 -16.15 -28.75 1.23
C LEU A 64 -16.63 -27.31 0.96
N ASP A 65 -17.77 -27.15 0.30
CA ASP A 65 -18.32 -25.85 -0.10
C ASP A 65 -18.45 -24.88 1.09
N GLU A 66 -18.77 -25.41 2.28
CA GLU A 66 -18.88 -24.65 3.52
C GLU A 66 -17.53 -24.03 3.95
N ASN A 67 -16.42 -24.76 3.78
CA ASN A 67 -15.08 -24.23 4.05
C ASN A 67 -14.68 -23.18 3.02
N LEU A 68 -15.06 -23.37 1.75
CA LEU A 68 -14.80 -22.40 0.69
C LEU A 68 -15.54 -21.08 0.96
N ASN A 69 -16.83 -21.17 1.33
CA ASN A 69 -17.64 -20.01 1.71
C ASN A 69 -17.08 -19.28 2.93
N LEU A 70 -16.57 -20.01 3.93
CA LEU A 70 -15.92 -19.39 5.10
C LEU A 70 -14.63 -18.64 4.70
N ILE A 71 -13.85 -19.18 3.77
CA ILE A 71 -12.68 -18.50 3.22
C ILE A 71 -13.10 -17.22 2.46
N LEU A 72 -14.12 -17.29 1.61
CA LEU A 72 -14.68 -16.14 0.89
C LEU A 72 -15.18 -15.04 1.85
N PHE A 73 -15.94 -15.41 2.88
CA PHE A 73 -16.38 -14.47 3.90
C PHE A 73 -15.18 -13.80 4.60
N SER A 74 -14.16 -14.58 4.93
CA SER A 74 -12.93 -14.06 5.53
C SER A 74 -12.18 -13.10 4.61
N ILE A 75 -12.10 -13.40 3.30
CA ILE A 75 -11.53 -12.51 2.27
C ILE A 75 -12.31 -11.19 2.20
N CYS A 76 -13.63 -11.25 2.29
CA CYS A 76 -14.47 -10.04 2.30
C CYS A 76 -14.15 -9.16 3.53
N CYS A 77 -14.14 -9.74 4.74
CA CYS A 77 -13.82 -9.01 5.96
C CYS A 77 -12.40 -8.40 5.94
N THR A 78 -11.40 -9.17 5.51
CA THR A 78 -10.02 -8.68 5.43
C THR A 78 -9.84 -7.64 4.35
N SER A 79 -10.56 -7.75 3.22
CA SER A 79 -10.57 -6.74 2.17
C SER A 79 -11.14 -5.40 2.67
N ILE A 80 -12.26 -5.43 3.41
CA ILE A 80 -12.83 -4.23 4.04
C ILE A 80 -11.82 -3.59 5.02
N GLY A 81 -11.18 -4.42 5.86
CA GLY A 81 -10.13 -3.95 6.77
C GLY A 81 -8.96 -3.31 6.03
N THR A 82 -8.50 -3.93 4.95
CA THR A 82 -7.41 -3.42 4.10
C THR A 82 -7.79 -2.09 3.46
N GLY A 83 -9.03 -1.96 2.97
CA GLY A 83 -9.57 -0.72 2.43
C GLY A 83 -9.63 0.41 3.45
N PHE A 84 -10.08 0.12 4.68
CA PHE A 84 -10.11 1.10 5.77
C PHE A 84 -8.72 1.63 6.12
N PHE A 85 -7.73 0.73 6.28
CA PHE A 85 -6.35 1.15 6.57
C PHE A 85 -5.69 1.87 5.38
N ALA A 86 -6.04 1.51 4.13
CA ALA A 86 -5.58 2.23 2.95
C ALA A 86 -6.12 3.68 2.91
N LEU A 87 -7.40 3.89 3.23
CA LEU A 87 -7.98 5.23 3.34
C LEU A 87 -7.34 6.06 4.46
N ALA A 88 -7.14 5.45 5.64
CA ALA A 88 -6.46 6.11 6.74
C ALA A 88 -5.03 6.54 6.34
N ALA A 89 -4.29 5.67 5.66
CA ALA A 89 -2.95 5.98 5.15
C ALA A 89 -2.96 7.09 4.07
N CYS A 90 -4.00 7.14 3.22
CA CYS A 90 -4.20 8.22 2.25
C CYS A 90 -4.42 9.58 2.94
N LEU A 91 -5.33 9.65 3.92
CA LEU A 91 -5.61 10.87 4.68
C LEU A 91 -4.36 11.38 5.41
N GLU A 92 -3.60 10.46 6.01
CA GLU A 92 -2.32 10.78 6.64
C GLU A 92 -1.30 11.29 5.62
N CYS A 93 -1.16 10.66 4.45
CA CYS A 93 -0.27 11.14 3.38
C CYS A 93 -0.64 12.56 2.91
N ILE A 94 -1.93 12.86 2.76
CA ILE A 94 -2.43 14.20 2.37
C ILE A 94 -2.03 15.23 3.43
N PHE A 95 -2.27 14.94 4.71
CA PHE A 95 -1.87 15.83 5.82
C PHE A 95 -0.35 16.14 5.77
N TYR A 96 0.47 15.11 5.55
CA TYR A 96 1.93 15.27 5.46
C TYR A 96 2.38 16.05 4.22
N ILE A 97 1.72 15.89 3.08
CA ILE A 97 1.98 16.68 1.86
C ILE A 97 1.75 18.17 2.15
N ILE A 98 0.64 18.51 2.82
CA ILE A 98 0.30 19.89 3.17
C ILE A 98 1.33 20.48 4.14
N SER A 99 1.70 19.73 5.20
CA SER A 99 2.63 20.24 6.22
C SER A 99 4.09 20.32 5.76
N THR A 100 4.56 19.40 4.91
CA THR A 100 6.01 19.30 4.57
C THR A 100 6.36 19.64 3.13
N LYS A 101 5.38 19.79 2.21
CA LYS A 101 5.56 20.11 0.78
C LYS A 101 6.61 19.25 0.05
N LYS A 102 6.83 18.02 0.49
CA LYS A 102 7.79 17.10 -0.14
C LYS A 102 7.11 16.23 -1.19
N ILE A 103 7.65 16.26 -2.41
CA ILE A 103 7.12 15.55 -3.59
C ILE A 103 7.08 14.02 -3.37
N TYR A 104 8.00 13.47 -2.57
CA TYR A 104 8.08 12.02 -2.30
C TYR A 104 6.80 11.42 -1.71
N PHE A 105 6.00 12.21 -0.98
CA PHE A 105 4.74 11.71 -0.41
C PHE A 105 3.64 11.48 -1.45
N TYR A 106 3.72 12.13 -2.62
CA TYR A 106 2.76 11.87 -3.71
C TYR A 106 2.87 10.45 -4.26
N VAL A 107 4.08 9.90 -4.32
CA VAL A 107 4.29 8.52 -4.79
C VAL A 107 3.63 7.53 -3.83
N HIS A 108 3.79 7.73 -2.52
CA HIS A 108 3.13 6.89 -1.51
C HIS A 108 1.60 7.01 -1.57
N LEU A 109 1.09 8.23 -1.76
CA LEU A 109 -0.36 8.46 -1.91
C LEU A 109 -0.94 7.66 -3.09
N ILE A 110 -0.30 7.72 -4.26
CA ILE A 110 -0.75 6.97 -5.45
C ILE A 110 -0.76 5.47 -5.17
N ILE A 111 0.27 4.94 -4.52
CA ILE A 111 0.34 3.51 -4.16
C ILE A 111 -0.85 3.13 -3.27
N PHE A 112 -1.12 3.88 -2.19
CA PHE A 112 -2.23 3.55 -1.30
C PHE A 112 -3.60 3.65 -1.98
N ILE A 113 -3.79 4.59 -2.91
CA ILE A 113 -5.02 4.68 -3.71
C ILE A 113 -5.19 3.45 -4.60
N VAL A 114 -4.14 2.99 -5.26
CA VAL A 114 -4.19 1.76 -6.09
C VAL A 114 -4.56 0.56 -5.24
N PHE A 115 -3.97 0.42 -4.06
CA PHE A 115 -4.32 -0.66 -3.13
C PHE A 115 -5.75 -0.55 -2.59
N PHE A 116 -6.27 0.66 -2.37
CA PHE A 116 -7.65 0.86 -1.98
C PHE A 116 -8.62 0.37 -3.08
N ILE A 117 -8.38 0.76 -4.33
CA ILE A 117 -9.19 0.32 -5.48
C ILE A 117 -9.13 -1.20 -5.61
N LEU A 118 -7.95 -1.79 -5.44
CA LEU A 118 -7.74 -3.23 -5.52
C LEU A 118 -8.49 -3.98 -4.40
N ALA A 119 -8.50 -3.45 -3.17
CA ALA A 119 -9.30 -3.99 -2.08
C ALA A 119 -10.80 -3.96 -2.42
N VAL A 120 -11.32 -2.83 -2.89
CA VAL A 120 -12.72 -2.71 -3.33
C VAL A 120 -13.06 -3.75 -4.40
N PHE A 121 -12.19 -3.93 -5.39
CA PHE A 121 -12.37 -4.92 -6.45
C PHE A 121 -12.43 -6.36 -5.90
N ILE A 122 -11.55 -6.71 -4.96
CA ILE A 122 -11.54 -8.03 -4.31
C ILE A 122 -12.81 -8.24 -3.49
N CYS A 123 -13.28 -7.22 -2.76
CA CYS A 123 -14.50 -7.29 -1.96
C CYS A 123 -15.73 -7.56 -2.84
N LEU A 124 -15.86 -6.82 -3.96
CA LEU A 124 -16.94 -7.02 -4.92
C LEU A 124 -16.88 -8.40 -5.57
N SER A 125 -15.68 -8.85 -5.93
CA SER A 125 -15.47 -10.18 -6.52
C SER A 125 -15.87 -11.28 -5.54
N SER A 126 -15.45 -11.18 -4.27
CA SER A 126 -15.79 -12.14 -3.22
C SER A 126 -17.30 -12.25 -3.01
N ASN A 127 -17.99 -11.11 -2.87
CA ASN A 127 -19.44 -11.09 -2.73
C ASN A 127 -20.16 -11.65 -3.96
N SER A 128 -19.65 -11.39 -5.17
CA SER A 128 -20.24 -11.93 -6.40
C SER A 128 -20.15 -13.45 -6.44
N ILE A 129 -19.01 -14.02 -6.03
CA ILE A 129 -18.81 -15.47 -5.96
C ILE A 129 -19.72 -16.09 -4.89
N GLU A 130 -19.85 -15.45 -3.73
CA GLU A 130 -20.74 -15.91 -2.65
C GLU A 130 -22.21 -15.96 -3.10
N ILE A 131 -22.69 -14.91 -3.79
CA ILE A 131 -24.05 -14.87 -4.35
C ILE A 131 -24.24 -15.99 -5.40
N LEU A 132 -23.25 -16.20 -6.26
CA LEU A 132 -23.32 -17.24 -7.29
C LEU A 132 -23.34 -18.65 -6.66
N SER A 133 -22.54 -18.86 -5.62
CA SER A 133 -22.46 -20.13 -4.89
C SER A 133 -23.73 -20.39 -4.08
N GLY A 134 -24.28 -19.38 -3.42
CA GLY A 134 -25.53 -19.51 -2.66
C GLY A 134 -26.76 -19.70 -3.55
N GLY A 135 -26.77 -19.09 -4.74
CA GLY A 135 -27.84 -19.25 -5.73
C GLY A 135 -27.91 -20.64 -6.36
N LEU A 136 -26.81 -21.40 -6.37
CA LEU A 136 -26.77 -22.79 -6.85
C LEU A 136 -27.36 -23.81 -5.86
N VAL A 137 -27.41 -23.49 -4.56
CA VAL A 137 -27.92 -24.39 -3.50
C VAL A 137 -29.45 -24.32 -3.37
N GLN A 138 -30.11 -23.33 -3.99
CA GLN A 138 -31.58 -23.19 -3.99
C GLN A 138 -32.31 -23.86 -5.17
N LYS A 139 -31.64 -24.72 -5.94
CA LYS A 139 -32.28 -25.58 -6.96
C LYS A 139 -32.11 -27.05 -6.62
#